data_AF-A0A9K3DE77-F1
#
_entry.id   AF-A0A9K3DE77-F1
#
_cell.length_a   1.000
_cell.length_b   1.000
_cell.length_c   1.000
_cell.angle_alpha   90.00
_cell.angle_beta   90.00
_cell.angle_gamma   90.00
#
_symmetry.space_group_name_H-M   'P 1'
#
loop_
_entity.id
_entity.type
_entity.pdbx_description
1 polymer ?
#
loop_
_entity_poly.entity_id
_entity_poly.type
_entity_poly.pdbx_seq_one_letter_code
_entity_poly.pdbx_strand_id
1 'polypeptide(L)'
;MVVPAASIFPSVPTTESIVGEAFDKFNFHKEPGLLQFWECITASDSEEIGCYLTLTEQTYMLTRDHEGLLQDYRRRCLESRCRFVGVETKVGKWLPGRAAQTRIADHRTIHHALNPEDQHPADIGGKGQLVLPVFRDQGAGSNLVGVIEYVTSVPKESYVEDFEQIHNLLKDEGLNSTYRGKTIKVAYNHIIKFTQPLSAKFRDLRREVVKRFPELKKQQELCVEYDDTEGNRLPISSDEGLQVCLAESSSRGEKFIRMCVISNT
;
A
#
# COMPACT_ATOMS: atom_id res chain seq x y z
N MET A 1 -30.08 49.77 4.51
CA MET A 1 -29.67 48.65 5.38
C MET A 1 -29.42 47.47 4.46
N VAL A 2 -28.15 47.16 4.17
CA VAL A 2 -27.77 46.08 3.23
C VAL A 2 -27.44 44.86 4.08
N VAL A 3 -28.20 43.78 3.90
CA VAL A 3 -27.92 42.49 4.55
C VAL A 3 -26.77 41.83 3.78
N PRO A 4 -25.64 41.46 4.41
CA PRO A 4 -24.56 40.82 3.67
C PRO A 4 -24.99 39.39 3.33
N ALA A 5 -24.81 39.01 2.06
CA ALA A 5 -24.98 37.65 1.60
C ALA A 5 -23.99 36.76 2.35
N ALA A 6 -24.52 35.80 3.13
CA ALA A 6 -23.71 34.76 3.72
C ALA A 6 -23.11 33.92 2.59
N SER A 7 -21.79 34.00 2.43
CA SER A 7 -21.02 33.09 1.59
C SER A 7 -21.17 31.68 2.16
N ILE A 8 -22.09 30.89 1.60
CA ILE A 8 -22.20 29.47 1.90
C ILE A 8 -21.03 28.80 1.19
N PHE A 9 -19.90 28.68 1.88
CA PHE A 9 -18.85 27.78 1.44
C PHE A 9 -19.38 26.35 1.57
N PRO A 10 -19.32 25.51 0.51
CA PRO A 10 -19.66 24.11 0.67
C PRO A 10 -18.75 23.50 1.74
N SER A 11 -19.35 22.73 2.66
CA SER A 11 -18.61 22.04 3.71
C SER A 11 -17.59 21.09 3.07
N VAL A 12 -16.33 21.16 3.52
CA VAL A 12 -15.29 20.22 3.09
C VAL A 12 -15.76 18.79 3.42
N PRO A 13 -15.78 17.86 2.44
CA PRO A 13 -16.21 16.49 2.70
C PRO A 13 -15.39 15.81 3.79
N THR A 14 -16.06 15.05 4.65
CA THR A 14 -15.39 14.22 5.66
C THR A 14 -14.63 13.07 4.98
N THR A 15 -13.59 12.55 5.62
CA THR A 15 -12.83 11.40 5.08
C THR A 15 -13.76 10.22 4.83
N GLU A 16 -14.65 9.95 5.79
CA GLU A 16 -15.65 8.88 5.70
C GLU A 16 -16.55 9.04 4.46
N SER A 17 -17.05 10.25 4.18
CA SER A 17 -17.90 10.49 3.01
C SER A 17 -17.16 10.20 1.70
N ILE A 18 -15.90 10.64 1.59
CA ILE A 18 -15.08 10.40 0.39
C ILE A 18 -14.81 8.91 0.22
N VAL A 19 -14.45 8.21 1.30
CA VAL A 19 -14.19 6.77 1.25
C VAL A 19 -15.46 5.99 0.93
N GLY A 20 -16.61 6.41 1.46
CA GLY A 20 -17.92 5.83 1.13
C GLY A 20 -18.24 5.95 -0.35
N GLU A 21 -18.05 7.14 -0.93
CA GLU A 21 -18.27 7.35 -2.37
C GLU A 21 -17.28 6.55 -3.23
N ALA A 22 -16.02 6.42 -2.79
CA ALA A 22 -15.05 5.55 -3.45
C ALA A 22 -15.49 4.08 -3.40
N PHE A 23 -16.08 3.62 -2.29
CA PHE A 23 -16.61 2.26 -2.20
C PHE A 23 -17.80 2.05 -3.15
N ASP A 24 -18.71 3.02 -3.25
CA ASP A 24 -19.86 2.96 -4.15
C ASP A 24 -19.47 2.88 -5.64
N LYS A 25 -18.35 3.50 -6.00
CA LYS A 25 -17.81 3.50 -7.37
C LYS A 25 -16.87 2.32 -7.65
N PHE A 26 -16.44 1.57 -6.63
CA PHE A 26 -15.51 0.46 -6.81
C PHE A 26 -16.17 -0.70 -7.56
N ASN A 27 -15.48 -1.24 -8.57
CA ASN A 27 -15.99 -2.34 -9.38
C ASN A 27 -15.41 -3.67 -8.89
N PHE A 28 -16.24 -4.48 -8.26
CA PHE A 28 -15.83 -5.82 -7.80
C PHE A 28 -15.64 -6.84 -8.94
N HIS A 29 -15.83 -6.46 -10.21
CA HIS A 29 -15.70 -7.34 -11.37
C HIS A 29 -16.57 -8.62 -11.31
N LYS A 30 -17.72 -8.52 -10.63
CA LYS A 30 -18.63 -9.64 -10.31
C LYS A 30 -18.04 -10.72 -9.39
N GLU A 31 -16.93 -10.43 -8.73
CA GLU A 31 -16.31 -11.30 -7.74
C GLU A 31 -16.81 -10.99 -6.32
N PRO A 32 -16.88 -11.98 -5.41
CA PRO A 32 -17.14 -11.73 -4.01
C PRO A 32 -16.00 -10.91 -3.36
N GLY A 33 -16.33 -9.76 -2.79
CA GLY A 33 -15.40 -8.94 -2.04
C GLY A 33 -16.03 -8.12 -0.92
N LEU A 34 -15.18 -7.74 0.02
CA LEU A 34 -15.46 -6.84 1.14
C LEU A 34 -14.49 -5.67 1.06
N LEU A 35 -15.02 -4.46 0.99
CA LEU A 35 -14.28 -3.22 1.27
C LEU A 35 -14.66 -2.73 2.66
N GLN A 36 -13.68 -2.38 3.49
CA GLN A 36 -13.92 -1.75 4.78
C GLN A 36 -12.85 -0.72 5.12
N PHE A 37 -13.23 0.32 5.86
CA PHE A 37 -12.34 1.41 6.24
C PHE A 37 -12.00 1.36 7.73
N TRP A 38 -10.72 1.24 8.04
CA TRP A 38 -10.16 1.36 9.38
C TRP A 38 -9.79 2.81 9.66
N GLU A 39 -10.62 3.52 10.42
CA GLU A 39 -10.34 4.91 10.77
C GLU A 39 -9.17 4.98 11.76
N CYS A 40 -8.25 5.93 11.52
CA CYS A 40 -7.11 6.21 12.38
C CYS A 40 -7.45 7.34 13.34
N ILE A 41 -7.65 7.01 14.61
CA ILE A 41 -7.93 7.96 15.69
C ILE A 41 -6.63 8.25 16.42
N THR A 42 -6.12 9.47 16.28
CA THR A 42 -5.00 9.99 17.07
C THR A 42 -5.53 10.67 18.32
N ALA A 43 -5.13 10.22 19.50
CA ALA A 43 -5.43 10.94 20.74
C ALA A 43 -4.56 12.21 20.81
N SER A 44 -5.21 13.36 20.91
CA SER A 44 -4.58 14.69 20.96
C SER A 44 -3.56 14.86 22.10
N ASP A 45 -3.72 14.05 23.16
CA ASP A 45 -3.01 14.18 24.44
C ASP A 45 -2.00 13.05 24.69
N SER A 46 -1.74 12.19 23.70
CA SER A 46 -0.83 11.05 23.84
C SER A 46 0.60 11.44 23.47
N GLU A 47 1.56 11.13 24.35
CA GLU A 47 2.99 11.21 24.05
C GLU A 47 3.44 10.11 23.06
N GLU A 48 2.63 9.07 22.86
CA GLU A 48 2.94 7.95 21.96
C GLU A 48 2.65 8.30 20.49
N ILE A 49 3.68 8.18 19.66
CA ILE A 49 3.57 8.30 18.19
C ILE A 49 2.85 7.06 17.64
N GLY A 50 1.58 7.21 17.28
CA GLY A 50 0.74 6.14 16.73
C GLY A 50 -0.70 6.57 16.49
N CYS A 51 -1.56 5.62 16.15
CA CYS A 51 -3.01 5.82 16.18
C CYS A 51 -3.77 4.55 16.51
N TYR A 52 -5.00 4.72 16.95
CA TYR A 52 -5.95 3.64 17.11
C TYR A 52 -6.66 3.37 15.80
N LEU A 53 -6.71 2.11 15.38
CA LEU A 53 -7.55 1.70 14.24
C LEU A 53 -8.88 1.14 14.74
N THR A 54 -9.98 1.63 14.19
CA THR A 54 -11.35 1.18 14.48
C THR A 54 -12.16 0.95 13.22
N LEU A 55 -13.05 -0.04 13.25
CA LEU A 55 -14.10 -0.26 12.24
C LEU A 55 -15.49 0.18 12.73
N THR A 56 -15.60 0.59 14.00
CA THR A 56 -16.87 0.92 14.62
C THR A 56 -17.47 2.14 13.93
N GLU A 57 -18.72 2.01 13.49
CA GLU A 57 -19.47 3.05 12.75
C GLU A 57 -18.85 3.43 11.39
N GLN A 58 -17.86 2.68 10.90
CA GLN A 58 -17.21 2.98 9.63
C GLN A 58 -17.90 2.33 8.43
N THR A 59 -17.83 3.03 7.30
CA THR A 59 -18.35 2.57 6.02
C THR A 59 -17.69 1.26 5.56
N TYR A 60 -18.50 0.43 4.91
CA TYR A 60 -18.06 -0.83 4.30
C TYR A 60 -18.98 -1.19 3.15
N MET A 61 -18.45 -1.92 2.18
CA MET A 61 -19.21 -2.51 1.09
C MET A 61 -18.96 -4.01 1.05
N LEU A 62 -20.03 -4.79 0.95
CA LEU A 62 -19.98 -6.24 0.86
C LEU A 62 -20.83 -6.69 -0.32
N THR A 63 -20.21 -7.35 -1.29
CA THR A 63 -20.97 -8.01 -2.36
C THR A 63 -21.61 -9.28 -1.86
N ARG A 64 -22.54 -9.86 -2.64
CA ARG A 64 -23.12 -11.17 -2.32
C ARG A 64 -22.02 -12.24 -2.21
N ASP A 65 -21.87 -12.77 -1.01
CA ASP A 65 -21.00 -13.89 -0.68
C ASP A 65 -21.88 -15.11 -0.39
N HIS A 66 -21.82 -16.12 -1.24
CA HIS A 66 -22.69 -17.29 -1.16
C HIS A 66 -22.47 -18.10 0.12
N GLU A 67 -21.28 -18.03 0.69
CA GLU A 67 -20.88 -18.83 1.86
C GLU A 67 -20.82 -18.00 3.15
N GLY A 68 -21.04 -16.68 3.07
CA GLY A 68 -20.99 -15.77 4.23
C GLY A 68 -19.60 -15.59 4.86
N LEU A 69 -18.55 -16.15 4.25
CA LEU A 69 -17.16 -16.11 4.73
C LEU A 69 -16.60 -14.70 4.94
N LEU A 70 -16.96 -13.75 4.06
CA LEU A 70 -16.57 -12.35 4.13
C LEU A 70 -17.36 -11.62 5.23
N GLN A 71 -18.63 -11.98 5.43
CA GLN A 71 -19.43 -11.46 6.54
C GLN A 71 -18.89 -11.93 7.89
N ASP A 72 -18.50 -13.21 8.00
CA ASP A 72 -17.85 -13.78 9.18
C ASP A 72 -16.47 -13.17 9.43
N TYR A 73 -15.73 -12.85 8.37
CA TYR A 73 -14.49 -12.11 8.48
C TYR A 73 -14.72 -10.72 9.10
N ARG A 74 -15.64 -9.92 8.54
CA ARG A 74 -15.98 -8.60 9.07
C ARG A 74 -16.40 -8.65 10.54
N ARG A 75 -17.24 -9.63 10.91
CA ARG A 75 -17.71 -9.82 12.29
C ARG A 75 -16.54 -9.99 13.27
N ARG A 76 -15.56 -10.84 12.91
CA ARG A 76 -14.35 -11.05 13.72
C ARG A 76 -13.47 -9.80 13.81
N CYS A 77 -13.37 -9.02 12.72
CA CYS A 77 -12.68 -7.73 12.76
C CYS A 77 -13.33 -6.77 13.78
N LEU A 78 -14.66 -6.81 13.94
CA LEU A 78 -15.41 -5.97 14.88
C LEU A 78 -15.33 -6.44 16.35
N GLU A 79 -15.01 -7.72 16.62
CA GLU A 79 -14.81 -8.21 17.99
C GLU A 79 -13.65 -7.48 18.69
N SER A 80 -12.62 -7.11 17.92
CA SER A 80 -11.54 -6.23 18.36
C SER A 80 -11.87 -4.77 18.05
N ARG A 81 -12.77 -4.18 18.83
CA ARG A 81 -13.34 -2.83 18.60
C ARG A 81 -12.33 -1.74 18.26
N CYS A 82 -11.13 -1.81 18.85
CA CYS A 82 -10.09 -0.81 18.70
C CYS A 82 -8.71 -1.42 18.99
N ARG A 83 -7.70 -1.15 18.14
CA ARG A 83 -6.32 -1.61 18.36
C ARG A 83 -5.35 -0.44 18.13
N PHE A 84 -4.52 -0.17 19.13
CA PHE A 84 -3.45 0.81 19.01
C PHE A 84 -2.35 0.31 18.06
N VAL A 85 -1.83 1.20 17.22
CA VAL A 85 -0.72 0.97 16.30
C VAL A 85 0.28 2.12 16.45
N GLY A 86 1.28 1.91 17.29
CA GLY A 86 2.45 2.77 17.45
C GLY A 86 3.67 2.24 16.70
N VAL A 87 4.76 3.01 16.75
CA VAL A 87 6.02 2.68 16.05
C VAL A 87 6.60 1.33 16.48
N GLU A 88 6.47 0.95 17.76
CA GLU A 88 6.99 -0.31 18.30
C GLU A 88 5.94 -1.39 18.49
N THR A 89 4.68 -1.11 18.14
CA THR A 89 3.59 -2.08 18.29
C THR A 89 3.84 -3.30 17.41
N LYS A 90 3.80 -4.49 18.01
CA LYS A 90 3.89 -5.77 17.29
C LYS A 90 2.57 -6.05 16.57
N VAL A 91 2.41 -5.48 15.38
CA VAL A 91 1.23 -5.68 14.51
C VAL A 91 1.22 -7.04 13.81
N GLY A 92 2.36 -7.72 13.73
CA GLY A 92 2.49 -9.08 13.21
C GLY A 92 1.84 -9.29 11.84
N LYS A 93 0.91 -10.24 11.76
CA LYS A 93 0.20 -10.61 10.52
C LYS A 93 -0.99 -9.69 10.21
N TRP A 94 -1.34 -8.75 11.08
CA TRP A 94 -2.48 -7.86 10.86
C TRP A 94 -2.11 -6.75 9.87
N LEU A 95 -2.52 -6.95 8.61
CA LEU A 95 -2.20 -6.09 7.47
C LEU A 95 -2.64 -4.64 7.63
N PRO A 96 -3.88 -4.33 8.07
CA PRO A 96 -4.26 -2.94 8.35
C PRO A 96 -3.32 -2.25 9.33
N GLY A 97 -2.94 -2.94 10.41
CA GLY A 97 -1.97 -2.43 11.38
C GLY A 97 -0.59 -2.21 10.78
N ARG A 98 -0.09 -3.13 9.95
CA ARG A 98 1.17 -2.93 9.22
C ARG A 98 1.11 -1.75 8.26
N ALA A 99 0.03 -1.60 7.50
CA ALA A 99 -0.13 -0.51 6.56
C ALA A 99 -0.18 0.84 7.27
N ALA A 100 -0.85 0.92 8.42
CA ALA A 100 -0.85 2.11 9.26
C ALA A 100 0.54 2.43 9.83
N GLN A 101 1.23 1.43 10.39
CA GLN A 101 2.55 1.61 10.99
C GLN A 101 3.63 1.99 9.97
N THR A 102 3.68 1.28 8.85
CA THR A 102 4.70 1.50 7.80
C THR A 102 4.33 2.66 6.89
N ARG A 103 3.05 3.03 6.83
CA ARG A 103 2.47 4.02 5.91
C ARG A 103 2.62 3.57 4.44
N ILE A 104 2.55 2.26 4.20
CA ILE A 104 2.73 1.60 2.91
C ILE A 104 1.56 0.64 2.63
N ALA A 105 1.09 0.59 1.38
CA ALA A 105 0.13 -0.43 0.94
C ALA A 105 0.75 -1.84 0.93
N ASP A 106 -0.03 -2.85 1.28
CA ASP A 106 0.43 -4.24 1.43
C ASP A 106 -0.68 -5.20 0.97
N HIS A 107 -0.35 -6.45 0.64
CA HIS A 107 -1.30 -7.40 0.06
C HIS A 107 -0.96 -8.87 0.35
N ARG A 108 -1.94 -9.75 0.13
CA ARG A 108 -1.82 -11.21 0.16
C ARG A 108 -2.42 -11.80 -1.11
N THR A 109 -1.53 -12.15 -2.04
CA THR A 109 -1.85 -12.85 -3.28
C THR A 109 -1.72 -14.36 -3.10
N ILE A 110 -2.02 -15.12 -4.16
CA ILE A 110 -1.76 -16.57 -4.21
C ILE A 110 -0.28 -16.91 -3.93
N HIS A 111 0.65 -16.01 -4.29
CA HIS A 111 2.09 -16.21 -4.14
C HIS A 111 2.56 -15.95 -2.71
N HIS A 112 1.79 -15.20 -1.91
CA HIS A 112 2.09 -14.96 -0.50
C HIS A 112 1.75 -16.20 0.38
N ALA A 113 1.05 -17.20 -0.17
CA ALA A 113 0.46 -18.32 0.56
C ALA A 113 1.40 -19.53 0.81
N LEU A 114 2.70 -19.44 0.53
CA LEU A 114 3.59 -20.61 0.54
C LEU A 114 4.61 -20.70 1.70
N ASN A 115 4.63 -19.75 2.65
CA ASN A 115 5.40 -19.93 3.88
C ASN A 115 4.49 -20.49 5.00
N PRO A 116 4.73 -21.71 5.50
CA PRO A 116 3.97 -22.28 6.62
C PRO A 116 4.04 -21.43 7.90
N GLU A 117 5.15 -20.71 8.09
CA GLU A 117 5.34 -19.73 9.18
C GLU A 117 4.44 -18.49 9.03
N ASP A 118 4.00 -18.16 7.81
CA ASP A 118 3.11 -17.04 7.50
C ASP A 118 1.62 -17.43 7.58
N GLN A 119 1.30 -18.72 7.70
CA GLN A 119 -0.05 -19.21 7.94
C GLN A 119 -0.45 -18.99 9.40
N HIS A 120 -1.57 -18.31 9.64
CA HIS A 120 -2.35 -18.53 10.86
C HIS A 120 -3.69 -19.11 10.42
N PRO A 121 -4.04 -20.34 10.82
CA PRO A 121 -5.30 -20.97 10.44
C PRO A 121 -6.55 -20.21 10.92
N ALA A 122 -6.43 -19.36 11.94
CA ALA A 122 -7.60 -18.84 12.65
C ALA A 122 -8.23 -17.54 12.08
N ASP A 123 -7.50 -16.66 11.39
CA ASP A 123 -8.00 -15.26 11.25
C ASP A 123 -8.40 -14.82 9.84
N ILE A 124 -7.71 -15.25 8.78
CA ILE A 124 -8.06 -14.85 7.39
C ILE A 124 -8.48 -16.06 6.52
N GLY A 125 -8.03 -17.27 6.86
CA GLY A 125 -8.28 -18.46 6.03
C GLY A 125 -7.64 -18.34 4.64
N GLY A 126 -8.15 -19.07 3.66
CA GLY A 126 -7.73 -18.99 2.25
C GLY A 126 -8.22 -17.74 1.51
N LYS A 127 -8.34 -16.58 2.18
CA LYS A 127 -8.81 -15.32 1.59
C LYS A 127 -7.66 -14.49 1.06
N GLY A 128 -7.98 -13.66 0.08
CA GLY A 128 -7.09 -12.64 -0.45
C GLY A 128 -7.27 -11.29 0.24
N GLN A 129 -6.24 -10.44 0.19
CA GLN A 129 -6.27 -9.16 0.90
C GLN A 129 -5.41 -8.10 0.23
N LEU A 130 -5.88 -6.86 0.23
CA LEU A 130 -5.16 -5.66 -0.16
C LEU A 130 -5.46 -4.58 0.87
N VAL A 131 -4.44 -3.89 1.37
CA VAL A 131 -4.60 -2.77 2.32
C VAL A 131 -3.90 -1.51 1.79
N LEU A 132 -4.57 -0.37 1.93
CA LEU A 132 -4.14 0.92 1.41
C LEU A 132 -4.20 1.96 2.54
N PRO A 133 -3.06 2.51 2.99
CA PRO A 133 -3.09 3.65 3.91
C PRO A 133 -3.63 4.88 3.19
N VAL A 134 -4.59 5.55 3.80
CA VAL A 134 -5.24 6.75 3.28
C VAL A 134 -4.69 7.97 4.00
N PHE A 135 -4.25 8.94 3.23
CA PHE A 135 -3.70 10.19 3.71
C PHE A 135 -4.56 11.38 3.27
N ARG A 136 -4.62 12.38 4.13
CA ARG A 136 -5.17 13.70 3.81
C ARG A 136 -4.06 14.74 3.90
N ASP A 137 -3.89 15.54 2.86
CA ASP A 137 -2.90 16.60 2.84
C ASP A 137 -3.33 17.74 3.77
N GLN A 138 -2.47 18.12 4.70
CA GLN A 138 -2.70 19.22 5.64
C GLN A 138 -1.51 20.18 5.67
N GLY A 139 -1.14 20.75 4.52
CA GLY A 139 -0.17 21.86 4.39
C GLY A 139 1.28 21.58 4.80
N ALA A 140 1.51 21.14 6.04
CA ALA A 140 2.80 20.77 6.63
C ALA A 140 3.17 19.28 6.43
N GLY A 141 2.27 18.47 5.87
CA GLY A 141 2.49 17.05 5.60
C GLY A 141 1.20 16.32 5.26
N SER A 142 1.31 15.03 4.94
CA SER A 142 0.15 14.16 4.76
C SER A 142 -0.12 13.38 6.05
N ASN A 143 -1.33 13.51 6.59
CA ASN A 143 -1.74 12.83 7.82
C ASN A 143 -2.44 11.52 7.47
N LEU A 144 -2.07 10.42 8.14
CA LEU A 144 -2.76 9.15 8.01
C LEU A 144 -4.15 9.30 8.63
N VAL A 145 -5.20 9.16 7.82
CA VAL A 145 -6.60 9.26 8.27
C VAL A 145 -7.25 7.89 8.41
N GLY A 146 -6.65 6.85 7.85
CA GLY A 146 -7.11 5.48 8.02
C GLY A 146 -6.44 4.51 7.05
N VAL A 147 -6.99 3.31 6.97
CA VAL A 147 -6.56 2.25 6.05
C VAL A 147 -7.79 1.65 5.38
N ILE A 148 -7.84 1.64 4.06
CA ILE A 148 -8.82 0.85 3.32
C ILE A 148 -8.32 -0.58 3.22
N GLU A 149 -9.20 -1.53 3.49
CA GLU A 149 -8.95 -2.94 3.35
C GLU A 149 -9.93 -3.56 2.37
N TYR A 150 -9.40 -4.20 1.33
CA TYR A 150 -10.13 -4.99 0.36
C TYR A 150 -9.84 -6.48 0.60
N VAL A 151 -10.87 -7.29 0.80
CA VAL A 151 -10.78 -8.72 1.09
C VAL A 151 -11.59 -9.48 0.05
N THR A 152 -10.99 -10.53 -0.51
CA THR A 152 -11.64 -11.43 -1.47
C THR A 152 -11.78 -12.83 -0.90
N SER A 153 -12.79 -13.57 -1.35
CA SER A 153 -13.03 -14.95 -0.89
C SER A 153 -11.85 -15.88 -1.17
N VAL A 154 -11.15 -15.64 -2.29
CA VAL A 154 -9.92 -16.35 -2.71
C VAL A 154 -8.81 -15.33 -3.02
N PRO A 155 -7.52 -15.67 -2.84
CA PRO A 155 -6.43 -14.75 -3.16
C PRO A 155 -6.33 -14.57 -4.68
N LYS A 156 -6.13 -13.33 -5.13
CA LYS A 156 -5.83 -13.03 -6.54
C LYS A 156 -4.34 -13.26 -6.84
N GLU A 157 -4.00 -13.38 -8.11
CA GLU A 157 -2.60 -13.37 -8.57
C GLU A 157 -1.94 -12.02 -8.28
N SER A 158 -2.68 -10.94 -8.53
CA SER A 158 -2.26 -9.55 -8.32
C SER A 158 -3.43 -8.70 -7.84
N TYR A 159 -3.10 -7.63 -7.11
CA TYR A 159 -4.03 -6.59 -6.65
C TYR A 159 -3.69 -5.20 -7.22
N VAL A 160 -2.84 -5.15 -8.25
CA VAL A 160 -2.38 -3.87 -8.83
C VAL A 160 -3.56 -3.09 -9.42
N GLU A 161 -4.43 -3.74 -10.18
CA GLU A 161 -5.61 -3.11 -10.77
C GLU A 161 -6.59 -2.60 -9.70
N ASP A 162 -6.83 -3.41 -8.67
CA ASP A 162 -7.68 -3.03 -7.52
C ASP A 162 -7.08 -1.82 -6.77
N PHE A 163 -5.76 -1.81 -6.58
CA PHE A 163 -5.06 -0.67 -5.99
C PHE A 163 -5.26 0.59 -6.83
N GLU A 164 -5.02 0.50 -8.14
CA GLU A 164 -5.10 1.66 -9.04
C GLU A 164 -6.52 2.22 -9.07
N GLN A 165 -7.53 1.36 -9.06
CA GLN A 165 -8.92 1.79 -8.96
C GLN A 165 -9.18 2.57 -7.67
N ILE A 166 -8.85 2.00 -6.50
CA ILE A 166 -9.06 2.68 -5.21
C ILE A 166 -8.25 3.98 -5.15
N HIS A 167 -6.99 3.95 -5.60
CA HIS A 167 -6.12 5.12 -5.60
C HIS A 167 -6.69 6.26 -6.43
N ASN A 168 -7.17 5.98 -7.65
CA ASN A 168 -7.75 6.99 -8.53
C ASN A 168 -9.04 7.57 -7.94
N LEU A 169 -9.91 6.72 -7.38
CA LEU A 169 -11.15 7.15 -6.73
C LEU A 169 -10.91 8.07 -5.52
N LEU A 170 -9.85 7.84 -4.75
CA LEU A 170 -9.48 8.71 -3.64
C LEU A 170 -8.85 10.02 -4.09
N LYS A 171 -7.98 9.95 -5.11
CA LYS A 171 -7.18 11.07 -5.60
C LYS A 171 -8.04 12.21 -6.12
N ASP A 172 -9.12 11.88 -6.82
CA ASP A 172 -10.05 12.88 -7.38
C ASP A 172 -10.75 13.71 -6.30
N GLU A 173 -10.82 13.19 -5.07
CA GLU A 173 -11.47 13.81 -3.92
C GLU A 173 -10.47 14.38 -2.88
N GLY A 174 -9.19 14.47 -3.25
CA GLY A 174 -8.14 15.07 -2.40
C GLY A 174 -7.65 14.18 -1.25
N LEU A 175 -7.96 12.88 -1.29
CA LEU A 175 -7.28 11.88 -0.47
C LEU A 175 -6.19 11.21 -1.30
N ASN A 176 -5.12 10.75 -0.64
CA ASN A 176 -4.04 10.06 -1.31
C ASN A 176 -3.81 8.70 -0.67
N SER A 177 -3.51 7.71 -1.49
CA SER A 177 -2.97 6.43 -1.02
C SER A 177 -1.68 6.17 -1.75
N THR A 178 -0.66 5.74 -1.04
CA THR A 178 0.64 5.47 -1.65
C THR A 178 0.94 3.99 -1.68
N TYR A 179 1.12 3.45 -2.89
CA TYR A 179 1.94 2.26 -3.11
C TYR A 179 3.38 2.66 -2.82
N ARG A 180 3.78 2.67 -1.54
CA ARG A 180 5.18 2.98 -1.23
C ARG A 180 6.00 1.75 -1.60
N GLY A 181 6.57 1.80 -2.80
CA GLY A 181 7.17 0.64 -3.41
C GLY A 181 8.47 0.18 -2.73
N LYS A 182 9.29 -0.55 -3.48
CA LYS A 182 10.40 -1.28 -2.89
C LYS A 182 11.56 -0.35 -2.57
N THR A 183 12.15 -0.54 -1.39
CA THR A 183 13.44 0.08 -1.09
C THR A 183 14.49 -0.57 -1.98
N ILE A 184 15.17 0.21 -2.80
CA ILE A 184 16.26 -0.24 -3.65
C ILE A 184 17.57 0.10 -2.96
N LYS A 185 18.48 -0.87 -2.89
CA LYS A 185 19.87 -0.69 -2.47
C LYS A 185 20.77 -0.95 -3.66
N VAL A 186 21.37 0.11 -4.20
CA VAL A 186 22.24 0.01 -5.37
C VAL A 186 23.70 0.13 -4.94
N ALA A 187 24.53 -0.83 -5.33
CA ALA A 187 25.97 -0.83 -5.12
C ALA A 187 26.72 -0.44 -6.40
N TYR A 188 27.66 0.50 -6.30
CA TYR A 188 28.65 0.81 -7.33
C TYR A 188 30.03 1.00 -6.70
N ASN A 189 30.43 2.25 -6.42
CA ASN A 189 31.60 2.58 -5.58
C ASN A 189 31.23 2.68 -4.09
N HIS A 190 30.01 3.12 -3.80
CA HIS A 190 29.38 3.11 -2.49
C HIS A 190 27.94 2.62 -2.62
N ILE A 191 27.27 2.38 -1.49
CA ILE A 191 25.88 1.91 -1.46
C ILE A 191 24.96 3.11 -1.30
N ILE A 192 24.02 3.25 -2.23
CA ILE A 192 22.92 4.21 -2.13
C ILE A 192 21.61 3.48 -1.83
N LYS A 193 20.68 4.18 -1.17
CA LYS A 193 19.35 3.66 -0.87
C LYS A 193 18.29 4.68 -1.24
N PHE A 194 17.22 4.22 -1.85
CA PHE A 194 16.03 5.03 -2.17
C PHE A 194 14.81 4.13 -2.33
N THR A 195 13.62 4.70 -2.24
CA THR A 195 12.37 3.95 -2.43
C THR A 195 11.85 4.19 -3.85
N GLN A 196 11.57 3.09 -4.56
CA GLN A 196 11.02 3.11 -5.91
C GLN A 196 9.55 2.68 -5.86
N PRO A 197 8.59 3.47 -6.37
CA PRO A 197 7.19 3.03 -6.51
C PRO A 197 7.09 1.72 -7.30
N LEU A 198 6.10 0.86 -7.02
CA LEU A 198 5.91 -0.35 -7.84
C LEU A 198 5.53 0.01 -9.28
N SER A 199 4.81 1.11 -9.51
CA SER A 199 4.49 1.62 -10.84
C SER A 199 5.66 2.30 -11.57
N ALA A 200 6.85 2.31 -10.98
CA ALA A 200 7.97 3.03 -11.57
C ALA A 200 8.45 2.38 -12.87
N LYS A 201 8.89 3.24 -13.79
CA LYS A 201 9.49 2.83 -15.05
C LYS A 201 11.00 2.74 -14.93
N PHE A 202 11.64 2.01 -15.84
CA PHE A 202 13.09 1.83 -15.87
C PHE A 202 13.84 3.17 -15.96
N ARG A 203 13.28 4.14 -16.68
CA ARG A 203 13.82 5.51 -16.75
C ARG A 203 13.84 6.19 -15.37
N ASP A 204 12.88 5.92 -14.50
CA ASP A 204 12.83 6.49 -13.15
C ASP A 204 13.92 5.91 -12.26
N LEU A 205 14.15 4.59 -12.35
CA LEU A 205 15.29 3.92 -11.70
C LEU A 205 16.62 4.52 -12.14
N ARG A 206 16.85 4.62 -13.45
CA ARG A 206 18.08 5.23 -14.01
C ARG A 206 18.29 6.65 -13.50
N ARG A 207 17.24 7.46 -13.46
CA ARG A 207 17.31 8.84 -12.96
C ARG A 207 17.75 8.90 -11.51
N GLU A 208 17.20 8.06 -10.63
CA GLU A 208 17.56 8.05 -9.21
C GLU A 208 18.99 7.53 -8.96
N VAL A 209 19.45 6.56 -9.77
CA VAL A 209 20.83 6.05 -9.74
C VAL A 209 21.82 7.13 -10.18
N VAL A 210 21.62 7.74 -11.35
CA VAL A 210 22.52 8.79 -11.90
C VAL A 210 22.52 10.06 -11.03
N LYS A 211 21.38 10.39 -10.40
CA LYS A 211 21.29 11.51 -9.46
C LYS A 211 22.24 11.34 -8.26
N ARG A 212 22.45 10.10 -7.81
CA ARG A 212 23.26 9.77 -6.62
C ARG A 212 24.68 9.29 -6.94
N PHE A 213 24.92 8.83 -8.16
CA PHE A 213 26.25 8.61 -8.72
C PHE A 213 26.48 9.56 -9.91
N PRO A 214 26.82 10.84 -9.67
CA PRO A 214 26.98 11.83 -10.74
C PRO A 214 28.03 11.45 -11.78
N GLU A 215 29.03 10.65 -11.43
CA GLU A 215 30.05 10.09 -12.30
C GLU A 215 29.46 9.25 -13.45
N LEU A 216 28.30 8.61 -13.22
CA LEU A 216 27.61 7.81 -14.23
C LEU A 216 26.88 8.66 -15.29
N LYS A 217 26.78 9.99 -15.11
CA LYS A 217 26.14 10.89 -16.10
C LYS A 217 26.78 10.84 -17.48
N LYS A 218 28.07 10.50 -17.56
CA LYS A 218 28.83 10.44 -18.82
C LYS A 218 28.66 9.10 -19.55
N GLN A 219 28.04 8.10 -18.91
CA GLN A 219 27.86 6.78 -19.49
C GLN A 219 26.55 6.72 -20.28
N GLN A 220 26.67 6.34 -21.55
CA GLN A 220 25.53 6.24 -22.46
C GLN A 220 24.68 5.00 -22.15
N GLU A 221 25.33 3.92 -21.72
CA GLU A 221 24.71 2.65 -21.34
C GLU A 221 25.04 2.35 -19.87
N LEU A 222 24.01 2.44 -19.03
CA LEU A 222 24.08 2.11 -17.61
C LEU A 222 23.37 0.78 -17.40
N CYS A 223 24.11 -0.27 -17.07
CA CYS A 223 23.56 -1.59 -16.75
C CYS A 223 23.30 -1.69 -15.25
N VAL A 224 22.04 -1.87 -14.85
CA VAL A 224 21.66 -2.20 -13.48
C VAL A 224 21.29 -3.66 -13.44
N GLU A 225 21.89 -4.42 -12.54
CA GLU A 225 21.55 -5.81 -12.29
C GLU A 225 20.93 -5.98 -10.92
N TYR A 226 20.13 -7.03 -10.75
CA TYR A 226 19.59 -7.46 -9.46
C TYR A 226 19.84 -8.95 -9.27
N ASP A 227 19.87 -9.39 -8.01
CA ASP A 227 19.95 -10.82 -7.69
C ASP A 227 18.53 -11.41 -7.73
N ASP A 228 18.31 -12.39 -8.60
CA ASP A 228 17.02 -13.08 -8.77
C ASP A 228 16.73 -14.08 -7.62
N THR A 229 15.66 -14.86 -7.79
CA THR A 229 15.22 -15.84 -6.78
C THR A 229 16.19 -17.02 -6.60
N GLU A 230 17.03 -17.29 -7.59
CA GLU A 230 18.03 -18.36 -7.60
C GLU A 230 19.43 -17.84 -7.24
N GLY A 231 19.55 -16.52 -7.02
CA GLY A 231 20.83 -15.84 -6.74
C GLY A 231 21.65 -15.56 -8.00
N ASN A 232 21.05 -15.69 -9.19
CA ASN A 232 21.67 -15.25 -10.43
C ASN A 232 21.55 -13.73 -10.54
N ARG A 233 22.56 -13.11 -11.16
CA ARG A 233 22.48 -11.68 -11.50
C ARG A 233 21.81 -11.51 -12.84
N LEU A 234 20.70 -10.77 -12.84
CA LEU A 234 19.93 -10.47 -14.03
C LEU A 234 19.95 -8.98 -14.34
N PRO A 235 20.19 -8.59 -15.60
CA PRO A 235 20.15 -7.20 -16.01
C PRO A 235 18.71 -6.70 -16.11
N ILE A 236 18.49 -5.46 -15.66
CA ILE A 236 17.26 -4.71 -15.85
C ILE A 236 17.47 -3.79 -17.06
N SER A 237 16.81 -4.10 -18.18
CA SER A 237 16.95 -3.36 -19.44
C SER A 237 15.66 -2.71 -19.94
N SER A 238 14.51 -3.02 -19.32
CA SER A 238 13.19 -2.52 -19.72
C SER A 238 12.27 -2.26 -18.53
N ASP A 239 11.12 -1.62 -18.81
CA ASP A 239 10.05 -1.42 -17.82
C ASP A 239 9.52 -2.78 -17.32
N GLU A 240 9.35 -3.76 -18.21
CA GLU A 240 8.90 -5.12 -17.88
C GLU A 240 9.91 -5.82 -16.97
N GLY A 241 11.21 -5.73 -17.27
CA GLY A 241 12.26 -6.31 -16.42
C GLY A 241 12.27 -5.71 -15.01
N LEU A 242 12.02 -4.40 -14.88
CA LEU A 242 11.88 -3.75 -13.58
C LEU A 242 10.63 -4.24 -12.85
N GLN A 243 9.51 -4.43 -13.54
CA GLN A 243 8.28 -4.95 -12.94
C GLN A 243 8.46 -6.38 -12.43
N VAL A 244 9.13 -7.26 -13.18
CA VAL A 244 9.48 -8.62 -12.74
C VAL A 244 10.29 -8.56 -11.45
N CYS A 245 11.37 -7.78 -11.42
CA CYS A 245 12.21 -7.60 -10.24
C CYS A 245 11.42 -7.11 -9.01
N LEU A 246 10.56 -6.11 -9.20
CA LEU A 246 9.70 -5.55 -8.16
C LEU A 246 8.67 -6.57 -7.65
N ALA A 247 8.08 -7.36 -8.54
CA ALA A 247 7.12 -8.41 -8.22
C ALA A 247 7.79 -9.56 -7.46
N GLU A 248 8.95 -10.03 -7.91
CA GLU A 248 9.74 -11.09 -7.24
C GLU A 248 10.14 -10.69 -5.83
N SER A 249 10.62 -9.46 -5.65
CA SER A 249 10.94 -8.98 -4.30
C SER A 249 9.69 -8.82 -3.43
N SER A 250 8.55 -8.49 -4.03
CA SER A 250 7.26 -8.40 -3.34
C SER A 250 6.77 -9.77 -2.88
N SER A 251 6.82 -10.79 -3.74
CA SER A 251 6.42 -12.15 -3.40
C SER A 251 7.27 -12.77 -2.29
N ARG A 252 8.55 -12.37 -2.19
CA ARG A 252 9.47 -12.80 -1.12
C ARG A 252 9.33 -12.03 0.20
N GLY A 253 8.46 -11.02 0.26
CA GLY A 253 8.32 -10.17 1.46
C GLY A 253 9.59 -9.38 1.80
N GLU A 254 10.50 -9.19 0.84
CA GLU A 254 11.77 -8.54 1.10
C GLU A 254 11.58 -7.06 1.43
N LYS A 255 12.31 -6.61 2.45
CA LYS A 255 12.31 -5.19 2.86
C LYS A 255 12.98 -4.29 1.82
N PHE A 256 13.88 -4.84 0.99
CA PHE A 256 14.60 -4.09 -0.02
C PHE A 256 15.13 -5.01 -1.13
N ILE A 257 15.27 -4.46 -2.34
CA ILE A 257 15.92 -5.09 -3.48
C ILE A 257 17.38 -4.69 -3.49
N ARG A 258 18.28 -5.66 -3.67
CA ARG A 258 19.70 -5.40 -3.90
C ARG A 258 19.95 -5.31 -5.40
N MET A 259 20.66 -4.27 -5.80
CA MET A 259 21.06 -4.06 -7.19
C MET A 259 22.54 -3.66 -7.23
N CYS A 260 23.18 -3.86 -8.37
CA CYS A 260 24.51 -3.34 -8.65
C CYS A 260 24.53 -2.62 -10.00
N VAL A 261 25.41 -1.64 -10.14
CA VAL A 261 25.71 -1.02 -11.43
C VAL A 261 26.97 -1.67 -11.98
N ILE A 262 26.89 -2.20 -13.20
CA ILE A 262 28.07 -2.62 -13.95
C ILE A 262 28.48 -1.48 -14.87
N SER A 263 29.71 -1.02 -14.69
CA SER A 263 30.38 -0.10 -15.59
C SER A 263 31.26 -0.91 -16.52
N ASN A 264 30.91 -0.97 -17.81
CA ASN A 264 31.84 -1.39 -18.84
C ASN A 264 32.86 -0.24 -18.99
N THR A 265 34.00 -0.35 -18.32
CA THR A 265 35.19 0.48 -18.58
C THR A 265 35.73 0.20 -19.96
#